data_AF-A0A3L6FIX4-F1
#
_entry.id   AF-A0A3L6FIX4-F1
#
_cell.length_a   1.000
_cell.length_b   1.000
_cell.length_c   1.000
_cell.angle_alpha   90.00
_cell.angle_beta   90.00
_cell.angle_gamma   90.00
#
_symmetry.space_group_name_H-M   'P 1'
#
loop_
_entity.id
_entity.type
_entity.pdbx_description
1 polymer ?
#
loop_
_entity_poly.entity_id
_entity_poly.type
_entity_poly.pdbx_seq_one_letter_code
_entity_poly.pdbx_strand_id
1 'polypeptide(L)'
;MKKITINVVGSDAVLSLLQIEPHDYISKLFNLFTQFNNVLTDFDRDIWSYISLGYFKQIPKAGEVGSSTMPHKINPIDFENSDGNLCQANSILSGISMKLPISRLQRDLTDSTVLRNLGMGLGHSLLAYKATMRGINKVQVGDPELVLCLVTDDIVGYR
;
A
#
# COMPACT_ATOMS: atom_id res chain seq x y z
N MET A 1 5.13 -5.62 -44.98
CA MET A 1 4.81 -5.84 -43.54
C MET A 1 3.40 -5.37 -43.29
N LYS A 2 2.47 -6.27 -42.91
CA LYS A 2 1.13 -5.87 -42.46
C LYS A 2 1.27 -5.32 -41.03
N LYS A 3 1.02 -4.02 -40.83
CA LYS A 3 0.81 -3.46 -39.49
C LYS A 3 -0.49 -4.05 -38.95
N ILE A 4 -0.41 -4.90 -37.93
CA ILE A 4 -1.59 -5.34 -37.19
C ILE A 4 -1.88 -4.24 -36.17
N THR A 5 -2.86 -3.39 -36.48
CA THR A 5 -3.39 -2.45 -35.51
C THR A 5 -4.32 -3.22 -34.57
N ILE A 6 -3.89 -3.46 -33.33
CA ILE A 6 -4.76 -4.03 -32.30
C ILE A 6 -5.57 -2.86 -31.72
N ASN A 7 -6.79 -2.66 -32.21
CA ASN A 7 -7.74 -1.78 -31.55
C ASN A 7 -8.30 -2.50 -30.33
N VAL A 8 -7.70 -2.28 -29.16
CA VAL A 8 -8.33 -2.62 -27.87
C VAL A 8 -9.19 -1.43 -27.47
N VAL A 9 -10.47 -1.69 -27.22
CA VAL A 9 -11.50 -0.69 -26.88
C VAL A 9 -11.02 0.21 -25.74
N GLY A 10 -10.94 1.53 -25.98
CA GLY A 10 -10.62 2.54 -24.97
C GLY A 10 -9.14 2.69 -24.60
N SER A 11 -8.21 2.08 -25.35
CA SER A 11 -6.77 2.22 -25.12
C SER A 11 -6.07 2.97 -26.25
N ASP A 12 -5.03 3.73 -25.91
CA ASP A 12 -4.16 4.36 -26.90
C ASP A 12 -3.45 3.27 -27.71
N ALA A 13 -3.55 3.35 -29.03
CA ALA A 13 -2.93 2.36 -29.92
C ALA A 13 -1.40 2.41 -29.80
N VAL A 14 -0.81 1.32 -29.31
CA VAL A 14 0.66 1.18 -29.26
C VAL A 14 1.16 0.60 -30.57
N LEU A 15 2.07 1.32 -31.24
CA LEU A 15 2.77 0.80 -32.42
C LEU A 15 3.91 -0.14 -31.95
N SER A 16 3.62 -1.43 -31.79
CA SER A 16 4.65 -2.44 -31.50
C SER A 16 5.22 -3.05 -32.79
N LEU A 17 6.55 -3.21 -32.85
CA LEU A 17 7.24 -4.00 -33.87
C LEU A 17 7.37 -5.49 -33.46
N LEU A 18 6.96 -5.85 -32.24
CA LEU A 18 7.04 -7.18 -31.65
C LEU A 18 5.67 -7.89 -31.68
N GLN A 19 5.67 -9.20 -31.43
CA GLN A 19 4.45 -10.00 -31.36
C GLN A 19 3.57 -9.66 -30.14
N ILE A 20 4.16 -9.10 -29.09
CA ILE A 20 3.48 -8.61 -27.88
C ILE A 20 3.59 -7.09 -27.75
N GLU A 21 2.68 -6.53 -26.96
CA GLU A 21 2.84 -5.19 -26.39
C GLU A 21 4.02 -5.24 -25.38
N PRO A 22 4.90 -4.22 -25.34
CA PRO A 22 6.13 -4.25 -24.55
C PRO A 22 5.94 -4.20 -23.02
N HIS A 23 4.73 -4.01 -22.52
CA HIS A 23 4.36 -4.00 -21.10
C HIS A 23 4.99 -2.86 -20.28
N ASP A 24 5.53 -1.84 -20.95
CA ASP A 24 6.11 -0.66 -20.32
C ASP A 24 5.06 0.13 -19.52
N TYR A 25 3.82 0.17 -20.01
CA TYR A 25 2.74 0.86 -19.30
C TYR A 25 2.37 0.16 -18.00
N ILE A 26 2.38 -1.19 -17.97
CA ILE A 26 2.10 -1.98 -16.77
C ILE A 26 3.16 -1.69 -15.71
N SER A 27 4.43 -1.67 -16.14
CA SER A 27 5.57 -1.40 -15.26
C SER A 27 5.51 0.02 -14.68
N LYS A 28 5.18 1.02 -15.51
CA LYS A 28 4.96 2.40 -15.06
C LYS A 28 3.81 2.48 -14.05
N LEU A 29 2.68 1.85 -14.36
CA LEU A 29 1.51 1.82 -13.47
C LEU A 29 1.85 1.21 -12.12
N PHE A 30 2.49 0.04 -12.10
CA PHE A 30 2.84 -0.67 -10.87
C PHE A 30 3.91 0.07 -10.06
N ASN A 31 4.85 0.77 -10.70
CA ASN A 31 5.78 1.65 -10.01
C ASN A 31 5.07 2.83 -9.34
N LEU A 32 3.99 3.37 -9.92
CA LEU A 32 3.18 4.40 -9.26
C LEU A 32 2.44 3.84 -8.04
N PHE A 33 1.88 2.63 -8.12
CA PHE A 33 1.29 1.96 -6.97
C PHE A 33 2.31 1.72 -5.86
N THR A 34 3.51 1.23 -6.19
CA THR A 34 4.59 1.03 -5.21
C THR A 34 4.97 2.34 -4.50
N GLN A 35 5.06 3.45 -5.25
CA GLN A 35 5.34 4.77 -4.66
C GLN A 35 4.22 5.22 -3.72
N PHE A 36 2.96 5.07 -4.12
CA PHE A 36 1.82 5.38 -3.25
C PHE A 36 1.82 4.51 -1.98
N ASN A 37 2.06 3.20 -2.14
CA ASN A 37 2.17 2.27 -1.02
C ASN A 37 3.27 2.67 -0.04
N ASN A 38 4.42 3.17 -0.52
CA ASN A 38 5.49 3.66 0.35
C ASN A 38 5.07 4.88 1.17
N VAL A 39 4.34 5.83 0.57
CA VAL A 39 3.76 6.97 1.28
C VAL A 39 2.78 6.50 2.35
N LEU A 40 1.96 5.49 2.03
CA LEU A 40 1.01 4.95 2.99
C LEU A 40 1.70 4.16 4.12
N THR A 41 2.78 3.44 3.83
CA THR A 41 3.61 2.77 4.85
C THR A 41 4.22 3.78 5.82
N ASP A 42 4.72 4.91 5.31
CA ASP A 42 5.25 6.00 6.14
C ASP A 42 4.16 6.55 7.06
N PHE A 43 2.98 6.84 6.50
CA PHE A 43 1.81 7.25 7.27
C PHE A 43 1.39 6.23 8.34
N ASP A 44 1.30 4.94 8.01
CA ASP A 44 0.88 3.90 8.96
C ASP A 44 1.86 3.83 10.15
N ARG A 45 3.17 4.01 9.91
CA ARG A 45 4.22 3.99 10.94
C ARG A 45 4.23 5.26 11.81
N ASP A 46 3.98 6.41 11.20
CA ASP A 46 3.85 7.66 11.95
C ASP A 46 2.64 7.64 12.87
N ILE A 47 1.47 7.22 12.36
CA ILE A 47 0.26 7.09 13.18
C ILE A 47 0.45 6.06 14.30
N TRP A 48 1.09 4.93 14.01
CA TRP A 48 1.45 3.95 15.04
C TRP A 48 2.30 4.57 16.16
N SER A 49 3.28 5.41 15.79
CA SER A 49 4.16 6.12 16.73
C SER A 49 3.38 7.15 17.55
N TYR A 50 2.52 7.95 16.91
CA TYR A 50 1.69 8.94 17.57
C TYR A 50 0.67 8.32 18.53
N ILE A 51 0.11 7.15 18.21
CA ILE A 51 -0.74 6.38 19.12
C ILE A 51 0.08 5.89 20.32
N SER A 52 1.30 5.41 20.08
CA SER A 52 2.19 4.92 21.14
C SER A 52 2.64 6.04 22.09
N LEU A 53 2.81 7.27 21.58
CA LEU A 53 3.14 8.46 22.36
C LEU A 53 1.92 9.09 23.06
N GLY A 54 0.69 8.67 22.73
CA GLY A 54 -0.54 9.17 23.33
C GLY A 54 -1.10 10.45 22.70
N TYR A 55 -0.50 10.95 21.61
CA TYR A 55 -1.08 12.04 20.80
C TYR A 55 -2.42 11.64 20.18
N PHE A 56 -2.59 10.35 19.90
CA PHE A 56 -3.85 9.78 19.48
C PHE A 56 -4.26 8.65 20.43
N LYS A 57 -5.57 8.53 20.65
CA LYS A 57 -6.19 7.40 21.34
C LYS A 57 -7.03 6.62 20.33
N GLN A 58 -7.16 5.31 20.55
CA GLN A 58 -8.05 4.49 19.74
C GLN A 58 -9.38 4.27 20.45
N ILE A 59 -10.47 4.28 19.69
CA ILE A 59 -11.81 3.97 20.18
C ILE A 59 -11.94 2.44 20.20
N PRO A 60 -12.00 1.79 21.38
CA PRO A 60 -12.19 0.35 21.45
C PRO A 60 -13.62 0.01 21.03
N LYS A 61 -13.79 -1.03 20.21
CA LYS A 61 -15.11 -1.58 19.95
C LYS A 61 -15.50 -2.50 21.11
N ALA A 62 -16.77 -2.44 21.54
CA ALA A 62 -17.28 -3.32 22.58
C ALA A 62 -17.07 -4.80 22.17
N GLY A 63 -16.37 -5.57 23.02
CA GLY A 63 -16.06 -6.99 22.79
C GLY A 63 -14.76 -7.25 22.01
N GLU A 64 -14.02 -6.22 21.58
CA GLU A 64 -12.72 -6.37 20.92
C GLU A 64 -11.63 -6.62 21.98
N VAL A 65 -10.93 -7.75 21.88
CA VAL A 65 -9.84 -8.12 22.79
C VAL A 65 -8.53 -7.67 22.17
N GLY A 66 -7.91 -6.62 22.72
CA GLY A 66 -6.64 -6.09 22.19
C GLY A 66 -5.40 -6.93 22.54
N SER A 67 -5.46 -7.72 23.61
CA SER A 67 -4.46 -8.75 23.94
C SER A 67 -5.10 -9.87 24.77
N SER A 68 -4.71 -11.12 24.51
CA SER A 68 -5.19 -12.30 25.23
C SER A 68 -4.73 -12.34 26.69
N THR A 69 -3.63 -11.66 27.02
CA THR A 69 -3.04 -11.66 28.38
C THR A 69 -3.12 -10.31 29.08
N MET A 70 -3.42 -9.22 28.35
CA MET A 70 -3.48 -7.86 28.87
C MET A 70 -4.82 -7.19 28.51
N PRO A 71 -5.85 -7.27 29.37
CA PRO A 71 -7.21 -6.80 29.07
C PRO A 71 -7.33 -5.30 28.78
N HIS A 72 -6.39 -4.49 29.26
CA HIS A 72 -6.37 -3.03 29.08
C HIS A 72 -5.60 -2.59 27.82
N LYS A 73 -4.89 -3.51 27.14
CA LYS A 73 -4.03 -3.19 26.00
C LYS A 73 -4.88 -2.97 24.75
N ILE A 74 -4.74 -1.81 24.12
CA ILE A 74 -5.35 -1.49 22.82
C ILE A 74 -4.19 -1.24 21.84
N ASN A 75 -4.09 -2.06 20.80
CA ASN A 75 -3.01 -1.97 19.80
C ASN A 75 -3.54 -1.39 18.48
N PRO A 76 -2.76 -0.58 17.75
CA PRO A 76 -3.11 -0.05 16.44
C PRO A 76 -3.04 -1.11 15.32
N ILE A 77 -3.75 -2.24 15.52
CA ILE A 77 -3.66 -3.43 14.67
C ILE A 77 -4.05 -3.17 13.22
N ASP A 78 -4.95 -2.22 12.96
CA ASP A 78 -5.38 -1.91 11.59
C ASP A 78 -4.23 -1.28 10.78
N PHE A 79 -3.40 -0.43 11.40
CA PHE A 79 -2.22 0.16 10.76
C PHE A 79 -1.08 -0.87 10.59
N GLU A 80 -0.85 -1.74 11.58
CA GLU A 80 0.14 -2.84 11.48
C GLU A 80 -0.23 -3.83 10.36
N ASN A 81 -1.52 -4.17 10.25
CA ASN A 81 -2.03 -5.01 9.17
C ASN A 81 -1.89 -4.34 7.80
N SER A 82 -2.04 -3.01 7.74
CA SER A 82 -1.79 -2.26 6.51
C SER A 82 -0.33 -2.33 6.10
N ASP A 83 0.61 -1.95 6.98
CA ASP A 83 2.06 -1.96 6.69
C ASP A 83 2.53 -3.34 6.20
N GLY A 84 2.10 -4.41 6.88
CA GLY A 84 2.39 -5.78 6.47
C GLY A 84 1.87 -6.13 5.07
N ASN A 85 0.67 -5.70 4.71
CA ASN A 85 0.11 -5.92 3.38
C ASN A 85 0.79 -5.06 2.31
N LEU A 86 1.18 -3.82 2.61
CA LEU A 86 1.90 -2.94 1.69
C LEU A 86 3.28 -3.52 1.32
N CYS A 87 3.97 -4.12 2.29
CA CYS A 87 5.22 -4.85 2.03
C CYS A 87 5.03 -5.98 1.01
N GLN A 88 3.98 -6.80 1.18
CA GLN A 88 3.67 -7.88 0.23
C GLN A 88 3.24 -7.35 -1.14
N ALA A 89 2.40 -6.30 -1.16
CA ALA A 89 1.99 -5.63 -2.39
C ALA A 89 3.19 -5.14 -3.20
N ASN A 90 4.10 -4.39 -2.56
CA ASN A 90 5.28 -3.82 -3.20
C ASN A 90 6.24 -4.87 -3.74
N SER A 91 6.44 -5.96 -2.99
CA SER A 91 7.29 -7.08 -3.40
C SER A 91 6.78 -7.70 -4.71
N ILE A 92 5.47 -7.94 -4.80
CA ILE A 92 4.84 -8.53 -5.99
C ILE A 92 4.82 -7.54 -7.15
N LEU A 93 4.35 -6.31 -6.94
CA LEU A 93 4.23 -5.30 -7.99
C LEU A 93 5.58 -4.97 -8.61
N SER A 94 6.62 -4.79 -7.78
CA SER A 94 7.97 -4.51 -8.27
C SER A 94 8.55 -5.68 -9.05
N GLY A 95 8.35 -6.91 -8.58
CA GLY A 95 8.78 -8.12 -9.30
C GLY A 95 8.13 -8.24 -10.67
N ILE A 96 6.83 -7.94 -10.79
CA ILE A 96 6.11 -7.95 -12.07
C ILE A 96 6.61 -6.83 -12.99
N SER A 97 6.76 -5.60 -12.48
CA SER A 97 7.31 -4.45 -13.23
C SER A 97 8.68 -4.73 -13.83
N MET A 98 9.55 -5.44 -13.09
CA MET A 98 10.89 -5.77 -13.58
C MET A 98 10.85 -6.91 -14.62
N LYS A 99 9.92 -7.85 -14.50
CA LYS A 99 9.89 -9.06 -15.34
C LYS A 99 9.20 -8.88 -16.68
N LEU A 100 8.11 -8.10 -16.74
CA LEU A 100 7.25 -8.04 -17.93
C LEU A 100 7.89 -7.37 -19.15
N PRO A 101 8.69 -6.29 -19.04
CA PRO A 101 9.30 -5.65 -20.21
C PRO A 101 10.39 -6.48 -20.91
N ILE A 102 10.87 -7.55 -20.27
CA ILE A 102 12.00 -8.34 -20.75
C ILE A 102 11.50 -9.67 -21.32
N SER A 103 11.56 -9.77 -22.66
CA SER A 103 11.25 -10.98 -23.43
C SER A 103 12.35 -11.27 -24.45
N ARG A 104 12.67 -12.56 -24.68
CA ARG A 104 13.72 -12.95 -25.63
C ARG A 104 13.27 -12.80 -27.09
N LEU A 105 14.14 -12.24 -27.94
CA LEU A 105 13.92 -12.08 -29.39
C LEU A 105 12.56 -11.40 -29.66
N GLN A 106 11.73 -11.97 -30.54
CA GLN A 106 10.40 -11.43 -30.84
C GLN A 106 9.40 -11.62 -29.69
N ARG A 107 9.56 -12.69 -28.88
CA ARG A 107 8.79 -13.02 -27.66
C ARG A 107 9.16 -14.41 -27.09
N ASP A 108 9.16 -14.55 -25.77
CA ASP A 108 8.97 -15.82 -25.05
C ASP A 108 7.64 -15.86 -24.26
N LEU A 109 7.24 -17.03 -23.73
CA LEU A 109 5.94 -17.24 -23.06
C LEU A 109 5.95 -16.99 -21.54
N THR A 110 7.04 -16.47 -20.98
CA THR A 110 7.15 -16.30 -19.52
C THR A 110 6.19 -15.24 -18.98
N ASP A 111 5.86 -14.25 -19.81
CA ASP A 111 4.84 -13.23 -19.58
C ASP A 111 3.46 -13.82 -19.26
N SER A 112 3.07 -14.90 -19.94
CA SER A 112 1.72 -15.46 -19.87
C SER A 112 1.30 -15.90 -18.46
N THR A 113 2.22 -16.46 -17.66
CA THR A 113 1.94 -16.83 -16.27
C THR A 113 2.04 -15.63 -15.33
N VAL A 114 2.94 -14.70 -15.59
CA VAL A 114 3.10 -13.47 -14.80
C VAL A 114 1.87 -12.58 -14.93
N LEU A 115 1.29 -12.45 -16.12
CA LEU A 115 0.09 -11.65 -16.37
C LEU A 115 -1.16 -12.16 -15.62
N ARG A 116 -1.21 -13.46 -15.24
CA ARG A 116 -2.30 -13.99 -14.40
C ARG A 116 -2.21 -13.54 -12.94
N ASN A 117 -1.08 -12.95 -12.55
CA ASN A 117 -0.79 -12.53 -11.19
C ASN A 117 -0.88 -11.00 -10.98
N LEU A 118 -1.30 -10.23 -12.01
CA LEU A 118 -1.45 -8.78 -11.93
C LEU A 118 -2.33 -8.34 -10.74
N GLY A 119 -3.36 -9.12 -10.43
CA GLY A 119 -4.28 -8.82 -9.33
C GLY A 119 -3.73 -9.10 -7.92
N MET A 120 -2.65 -9.87 -7.76
CA MET A 120 -2.18 -10.26 -6.42
C MET A 120 -1.61 -9.08 -5.64
N GLY A 121 -0.68 -8.32 -6.26
CA GLY A 121 -0.10 -7.14 -5.63
C GLY A 121 -1.15 -6.07 -5.35
N LEU A 122 -2.04 -5.83 -6.31
CA LEU A 122 -3.17 -4.89 -6.15
C LEU A 122 -4.17 -5.35 -5.08
N GLY A 123 -4.37 -6.66 -4.91
CA GLY A 123 -5.21 -7.23 -3.87
C GLY A 123 -4.67 -6.95 -2.46
N HIS A 124 -3.36 -7.13 -2.26
CA HIS A 124 -2.71 -6.75 -1.01
C HIS A 124 -2.78 -5.24 -0.75
N SER A 125 -2.53 -4.41 -1.78
CA SER A 125 -2.77 -2.96 -1.69
C SER A 125 -4.20 -2.63 -1.24
N LEU A 126 -5.21 -3.25 -1.84
CA LEU A 126 -6.60 -3.00 -1.47
C LEU A 126 -6.92 -3.40 -0.02
N LEU A 127 -6.37 -4.53 0.45
CA LEU A 127 -6.51 -4.95 1.84
C LEU A 127 -5.86 -3.96 2.80
N ALA A 128 -4.66 -3.46 2.47
CA ALA A 128 -3.97 -2.42 3.21
C ALA A 128 -4.81 -1.14 3.28
N TYR A 129 -5.29 -0.64 2.14
CA TYR A 129 -6.09 0.60 2.10
C TYR A 129 -7.36 0.49 2.96
N LYS A 130 -8.03 -0.67 2.92
CA LYS A 130 -9.19 -0.92 3.78
C LYS A 130 -8.80 -0.97 5.26
N ALA A 131 -7.63 -1.49 5.59
CA ALA A 131 -7.13 -1.53 6.96
C ALA A 131 -6.79 -0.12 7.47
N THR A 132 -6.00 0.66 6.73
CA THR A 132 -5.73 2.07 7.08
C THR A 132 -7.01 2.88 7.24
N MET A 133 -7.98 2.75 6.33
CA MET A 133 -9.26 3.45 6.44
C MET A 133 -10.05 3.04 7.69
N ARG A 134 -10.01 1.77 8.11
CA ARG A 134 -10.61 1.34 9.39
C ARG A 134 -9.84 1.94 10.58
N GLY A 135 -8.52 1.96 10.52
CA GLY A 135 -7.66 2.56 11.54
C GLY A 135 -7.97 4.04 11.74
N ILE A 136 -8.04 4.83 10.65
CA ILE A 136 -8.37 6.27 10.69
C ILE A 136 -9.72 6.50 11.37
N ASN A 137 -10.74 5.70 11.07
CA ASN A 137 -12.07 5.82 11.69
C ASN A 137 -12.09 5.48 13.19
N LYS A 138 -11.06 4.82 13.71
CA LYS A 138 -10.91 4.48 15.14
C LYS A 138 -10.02 5.47 15.90
N VAL A 139 -9.37 6.41 15.22
CA VAL A 139 -8.45 7.37 15.84
C VAL A 139 -9.20 8.61 16.33
N GLN A 140 -8.93 9.00 17.57
CA GLN A 140 -9.40 10.25 18.17
C GLN A 140 -8.20 11.01 18.75
N VAL A 141 -8.30 12.34 18.78
CA VAL A 141 -7.28 13.21 19.38
C VAL A 141 -7.08 12.81 20.84
N GLY A 142 -5.80 12.70 21.23
CA GLY A 142 -5.37 12.35 22.57
C GLY A 142 -5.49 13.50 23.55
N ASP A 143 -4.54 13.58 24.48
CA ASP A 143 -4.54 14.61 25.51
C ASP A 143 -4.29 16.02 24.91
N PRO A 144 -5.19 17.01 25.15
CA PRO A 144 -5.01 18.37 24.66
C PRO A 144 -3.69 19.03 25.05
N GLU A 145 -3.13 18.71 26.23
CA GLU A 145 -1.84 19.28 26.68
C GLU A 145 -0.67 18.71 25.87
N LEU A 146 -0.69 17.42 25.52
CA LEU A 146 0.30 16.82 24.64
C LEU A 146 0.20 17.40 23.23
N VAL A 147 -1.03 17.56 22.72
CA VAL A 147 -1.26 18.14 21.38
C VAL A 147 -0.78 19.59 21.32
N LEU A 148 -0.91 20.36 22.41
CA LEU A 148 -0.40 21.71 22.50
C LEU A 148 1.14 21.76 22.41
N CYS A 149 1.84 20.78 22.98
CA CYS A 149 3.31 20.69 22.90
C CYS A 149 3.83 20.59 21.45
N LEU A 150 3.03 20.10 20.48
CA LEU A 150 3.39 20.08 19.06
C LEU A 150 3.39 21.47 18.40
N VAL A 151 2.69 22.45 19.01
CA VAL A 151 2.52 23.80 18.47
C VAL A 151 3.47 24.78 19.15
N THR A 152 3.79 24.55 20.42
CA THR A 152 4.55 25.52 21.23
C THR A 152 6.03 25.20 21.36
N ASP A 153 6.52 24.04 20.90
CA ASP A 153 7.89 23.50 21.15
C ASP A 153 8.30 23.43 22.64
N ASP A 154 7.44 23.88 23.54
CA ASP A 154 7.61 23.83 24.97
C ASP A 154 7.22 22.43 25.46
N ILE A 155 8.22 21.61 25.77
CA ILE A 155 8.07 20.31 26.44
C ILE A 155 7.69 20.57 27.92
N VAL A 156 6.50 21.09 28.18
CA VAL A 156 5.99 21.29 29.54
C VAL A 156 5.12 20.09 29.90
N GLY A 157 5.70 18.95 30.28
CA GLY A 157 4.83 17.88 30.79
C GLY A 157 5.39 16.48 30.99
N TYR A 158 6.62 16.17 30.61
CA TYR A 158 7.25 14.89 31.03
C TYR A 158 7.94 15.07 32.39
N ARG A 159 7.14 15.17 33.46
CA ARG A 159 7.53 14.86 34.84
C ARG A 159 6.45 14.03 35.51
#